data_AF-A0A238BLR2-F1
#
_entry.id   AF-A0A238BLR2-F1
#
_cell.length_a   1.000
_cell.length_b   1.000
_cell.length_c   1.000
_cell.angle_alpha   90.00
_cell.angle_beta   90.00
_cell.angle_gamma   90.00
#
_symmetry.space_group_name_H-M   'P 1'
#
loop_
_entity.id
_entity.type
_entity.pdbx_description
1 polymer ?
#
loop_
_entity_poly.entity_id
_entity_poly.type
_entity_poly.pdbx_seq_one_letter_code
_entity_poly.pdbx_strand_id
1 'polypeptide(L)'
;MESNISDIVYEQIKNNPPIDRRILSIQSHVVHGYAGNKCSVFPMQLHGYEVDPINSVHFSNHSAYKIMKGQVLDGAQLSDIYEGLKLNEINNYSHILTGTTIHISDFSISPIGYCRDASFLHEVINIIKDLKQKNPNILF
;
A
#
# COMPACT_ATOMS: atom_id res chain seq x y z
N MET A 1 -0.86 -10.63 34.51
CA MET A 1 0.58 -10.45 34.22
C MET A 1 0.83 -10.54 32.71
N GLU A 2 0.13 -11.41 31.97
CA GLU A 2 0.17 -11.46 30.48
C GLU A 2 -0.33 -10.18 29.79
N SER A 3 -1.35 -9.50 30.34
CA SER A 3 -1.90 -8.27 29.75
C SER A 3 -0.86 -7.15 29.56
N ASN A 4 0.04 -6.97 30.54
CA ASN A 4 1.02 -5.88 30.54
C ASN A 4 2.16 -6.11 29.52
N ILE A 5 2.51 -7.37 29.23
CA ILE A 5 3.55 -7.70 28.25
C ILE A 5 3.02 -7.49 26.83
N SER A 6 1.78 -7.90 26.56
CA SER A 6 1.15 -7.69 25.26
C SER A 6 1.02 -6.20 24.91
N ASP A 7 0.64 -5.36 25.87
CA ASP A 7 0.53 -3.91 25.67
C ASP A 7 1.89 -3.25 25.40
N ILE A 8 2.93 -3.66 26.12
CA ILE A 8 4.31 -3.17 25.89
C ILE A 8 4.82 -3.58 24.51
N VAL A 9 4.62 -4.84 24.12
CA VAL A 9 5.03 -5.33 22.79
C VAL A 9 4.24 -4.60 21.69
N TYR A 10 2.95 -4.36 21.89
CA TYR A 10 2.12 -3.61 20.96
C TYR A 10 2.62 -2.18 20.77
N GLU A 11 2.90 -1.45 21.85
CA GLU A 11 3.45 -0.09 21.77
C GLU A 11 4.85 -0.06 21.15
N GLN A 12 5.68 -1.08 21.38
CA GLN A 12 6.98 -1.19 20.71
C GLN A 12 6.83 -1.41 19.20
N ILE A 13 5.92 -2.28 18.77
CA ILE A 13 5.63 -2.53 17.35
C ILE A 13 5.03 -1.28 16.69
N LYS A 14 4.14 -0.58 17.39
CA LYS A 14 3.51 0.65 16.89
C LYS A 14 4.54 1.76 16.64
N ASN A 15 5.49 1.91 17.56
CA ASN A 15 6.49 2.98 17.52
C ASN A 15 7.80 2.61 16.79
N ASN A 16 7.94 1.36 16.34
CA ASN A 16 9.11 0.89 15.60
C ASN A 16 8.71 0.28 14.24
N PRO A 17 9.20 0.82 13.12
CA PRO A 17 10.13 1.95 13.00
C PRO A 17 9.45 3.29 13.29
N PRO A 18 10.25 4.36 13.42
CA PRO A 18 9.77 5.72 13.60
C PRO A 18 8.63 6.09 12.63
N ILE A 19 7.70 6.92 13.13
CA ILE A 19 6.50 7.35 12.39
C ILE A 19 6.85 7.96 11.02
N ASP A 20 8.00 8.62 10.90
CA ASP A 20 8.51 9.23 9.67
C ASP A 20 9.10 8.22 8.65
N ARG A 21 9.04 6.92 8.94
CA ARG A 21 9.59 5.84 8.10
C ARG A 21 8.60 4.73 7.77
N ARG A 22 7.29 4.98 7.91
CA ARG A 22 6.25 4.04 7.45
C ARG A 22 5.76 4.40 6.05
N ILE A 23 5.79 3.42 5.15
CA ILE A 23 5.36 3.52 3.74
C ILE A 23 4.13 2.63 3.51
N LEU A 24 3.06 3.20 2.98
CA LEU A 24 1.97 2.42 2.38
C LEU A 24 2.28 2.18 0.90
N SER A 25 2.54 0.92 0.50
CA SER A 25 2.92 0.57 -0.86
C SER A 25 1.79 -0.14 -1.61
N ILE A 26 1.08 0.58 -2.48
CA ILE A 26 -0.03 0.07 -3.28
C ILE A 26 0.46 -0.21 -4.71
N GLN A 27 0.90 -1.44 -4.97
CA GLN A 27 1.53 -1.84 -6.24
C GLN A 27 1.13 -3.26 -6.65
N SER A 28 1.57 -3.70 -7.83
CA SER A 28 1.37 -5.08 -8.29
C SER A 28 2.27 -6.07 -7.56
N HIS A 29 1.91 -7.37 -7.57
CA HIS A 29 2.76 -8.45 -7.07
C HIS A 29 2.75 -9.67 -8.01
N VAL A 30 3.92 -10.30 -8.16
CA VAL A 30 4.10 -11.55 -8.91
C VAL A 30 4.86 -12.59 -8.08
N VAL A 31 4.45 -13.86 -8.14
CA VAL A 31 5.13 -14.97 -7.44
C VAL A 31 6.46 -15.31 -8.12
N HIS A 32 6.48 -15.45 -9.44
CA HIS A 32 7.68 -15.71 -10.24
C HIS A 32 8.13 -14.47 -11.02
N GLY A 33 9.43 -14.14 -10.92
CA GLY A 33 10.01 -12.89 -11.43
C GLY A 33 10.06 -11.79 -10.36
N TYR A 34 10.43 -10.58 -10.80
CA TYR A 34 10.65 -9.40 -9.95
C TYR A 34 9.88 -8.22 -10.54
N ALA A 35 8.78 -7.83 -9.89
CA ALA A 35 7.99 -6.65 -10.23
C ALA A 35 7.20 -6.13 -9.02
N GLY A 36 6.87 -4.83 -9.04
CA GLY A 36 6.01 -4.17 -8.05
C GLY A 36 6.49 -4.35 -6.61
N ASN A 37 5.59 -4.70 -5.69
CA ASN A 37 5.89 -4.87 -4.26
C ASN A 37 7.00 -5.91 -4.00
N LYS A 38 7.16 -6.90 -4.87
CA LYS A 38 8.26 -7.88 -4.74
C LYS A 38 9.65 -7.24 -4.97
N CYS A 39 9.73 -6.13 -5.69
CA CYS A 39 10.97 -5.38 -5.90
C CYS A 39 11.17 -4.23 -4.90
N SER A 40 10.11 -3.59 -4.44
CA SER A 40 10.21 -2.35 -3.64
C SER A 40 10.35 -2.62 -2.14
N VAL A 41 9.62 -3.62 -1.61
CA VAL A 41 9.52 -3.86 -0.16
C VAL A 41 10.87 -4.16 0.47
N PHE A 42 11.59 -5.17 -0.03
CA PHE A 42 12.85 -5.59 0.58
C PHE A 42 13.94 -4.49 0.57
N PRO A 43 14.20 -3.79 -0.55
CA PRO A 43 15.14 -2.68 -0.55
C PRO A 43 14.73 -1.55 0.41
N MET A 44 13.45 -1.21 0.50
CA MET A 44 12.99 -0.17 1.44
C MET A 44 13.19 -0.58 2.90
N GLN A 45 12.86 -1.83 3.24
CA GLN A 45 13.11 -2.39 4.56
C GLN A 45 14.61 -2.43 4.91
N LEU A 46 15.47 -2.74 3.93
CA LEU A 46 16.92 -2.67 4.10
C LEU A 46 17.41 -1.25 4.46
N HIS A 47 16.72 -0.21 4.00
CA HIS A 47 17.01 1.19 4.31
C HIS A 47 16.29 1.70 5.57
N GLY A 48 15.67 0.80 6.35
CA GLY A 48 15.07 1.12 7.64
C GLY A 48 13.66 1.73 7.56
N TYR A 49 12.96 1.53 6.44
CA TYR A 49 11.52 1.83 6.32
C TYR A 49 10.68 0.61 6.70
N GLU A 50 9.55 0.81 7.38
CA GLU A 50 8.49 -0.21 7.36
C GLU A 50 7.67 -0.01 6.12
N VAL A 51 7.35 -1.09 5.44
CA VAL A 51 6.50 -1.06 4.27
C VAL A 51 5.32 -1.96 4.52
N ASP A 52 4.13 -1.38 4.44
CA ASP A 52 2.87 -2.12 4.43
C ASP A 52 2.43 -2.28 2.96
N PRO A 53 2.64 -3.45 2.32
CA PRO A 53 2.28 -3.64 0.93
C PRO A 53 0.81 -4.04 0.77
N ILE A 54 0.07 -3.28 -0.04
CA ILE A 54 -1.21 -3.71 -0.60
C ILE A 54 -1.01 -4.07 -2.06
N ASN A 55 -1.35 -5.31 -2.42
CA ASN A 55 -1.12 -5.84 -3.76
C ASN A 55 -2.36 -5.62 -4.64
N SER A 56 -2.26 -4.77 -5.65
CA SER A 56 -3.35 -4.54 -6.62
C SER A 56 -3.67 -5.78 -7.47
N VAL A 57 -2.66 -6.63 -7.66
CA VAL A 57 -2.80 -7.95 -8.28
C VAL A 57 -1.89 -8.93 -7.55
N HIS A 58 -2.31 -10.18 -7.47
CA HIS A 58 -1.51 -11.29 -6.99
C HIS A 58 -1.43 -12.35 -8.08
N PHE A 59 -0.42 -12.23 -8.95
CA PHE A 59 -0.28 -13.10 -10.12
C PHE A 59 0.87 -14.09 -9.99
N SER A 60 0.78 -15.18 -10.76
CA SER A 60 1.83 -16.21 -10.86
C SER A 60 3.14 -15.65 -11.41
N ASN A 61 3.07 -14.72 -12.36
CA ASN A 61 4.21 -14.17 -13.09
C ASN A 61 3.82 -12.86 -13.79
N HIS A 62 4.78 -12.14 -14.36
CA HIS A 62 4.51 -10.96 -15.18
C HIS A 62 4.03 -11.33 -16.60
N SER A 63 3.57 -10.32 -17.35
CA SER A 63 2.93 -10.47 -18.66
C SER A 63 3.84 -10.91 -19.81
N ALA A 64 5.15 -11.06 -19.59
CA ALA A 64 6.07 -11.53 -20.63
C ALA A 64 6.05 -13.05 -20.82
N TYR A 65 5.39 -13.78 -19.92
CA TYR A 65 5.19 -15.23 -20.05
C TYR A 65 3.89 -15.53 -20.80
N LYS A 66 3.82 -16.72 -21.40
CA LYS A 66 2.68 -17.17 -22.23
C LYS A 66 1.37 -17.27 -21.46
N ILE A 67 1.42 -17.67 -20.19
CA ILE A 67 0.25 -17.87 -19.33
C ILE A 67 0.47 -17.10 -18.04
N MET A 68 -0.57 -16.44 -17.56
CA MET A 68 -0.59 -15.74 -16.27
C MET A 68 -1.92 -16.02 -15.60
N LYS A 69 -1.88 -16.37 -14.31
CA LYS A 69 -3.07 -16.62 -13.49
C LYS A 69 -2.95 -15.88 -12.16
N GLY A 70 -4.08 -15.67 -11.50
CA GLY A 70 -4.15 -15.13 -10.16
C GLY A 70 -5.30 -14.15 -10.00
N GLN A 71 -5.20 -13.27 -9.01
CA GLN A 71 -6.29 -12.43 -8.54
C GLN A 71 -6.01 -10.94 -8.83
N VAL A 72 -7.07 -10.20 -9.09
CA VAL A 72 -7.08 -8.73 -9.16
C VAL A 72 -7.85 -8.24 -7.94
N LEU A 73 -7.28 -7.29 -7.21
CA LEU A 73 -7.93 -6.63 -6.08
C LEU A 73 -8.83 -5.53 -6.64
N ASP A 74 -10.13 -5.57 -6.34
CA ASP A 74 -11.08 -4.52 -6.73
C ASP A 74 -11.13 -3.38 -5.69
N GLY A 75 -11.92 -2.34 -5.98
CA GLY A 75 -12.05 -1.19 -5.09
C GLY A 75 -12.74 -1.50 -3.76
N ALA A 76 -13.71 -2.41 -3.73
CA ALA A 76 -14.39 -2.78 -2.50
C ALA A 76 -13.43 -3.54 -1.56
N GLN A 77 -12.69 -4.50 -2.10
CA GLN A 77 -11.69 -5.24 -1.36
C GLN A 77 -10.54 -4.34 -0.87
N LEU A 78 -10.13 -3.34 -1.65
CA LEU A 78 -9.16 -2.34 -1.22
C LEU A 78 -9.70 -1.50 -0.06
N SER A 79 -10.97 -1.04 -0.16
CA SER A 79 -11.64 -0.28 0.90
C SER A 79 -11.70 -1.10 2.19
N ASP A 80 -12.10 -2.38 2.13
CA ASP A 80 -12.20 -3.24 3.30
C ASP A 80 -10.86 -3.39 4.04
N ILE A 81 -9.76 -3.57 3.29
CA ILE A 81 -8.41 -3.67 3.85
C ILE A 81 -8.02 -2.34 4.51
N TYR A 82 -8.23 -1.22 3.83
CA TYR A 82 -7.86 0.10 4.34
C TYR A 82 -8.71 0.50 5.55
N GLU A 83 -10.00 0.19 5.55
CA GLU A 83 -10.89 0.38 6.69
C GLU A 83 -10.40 -0.41 7.90
N GLY A 84 -9.95 -1.65 7.71
CA GLY A 84 -9.28 -2.42 8.77
C GLY A 84 -8.09 -1.70 9.39
N LEU A 85 -7.25 -1.05 8.58
CA LEU A 85 -6.12 -0.23 9.07
C LEU A 85 -6.60 1.00 9.85
N LYS A 86 -7.68 1.66 9.38
CA LYS A 86 -8.28 2.83 10.04
C LYS A 86 -8.89 2.46 11.39
N LEU A 87 -9.67 1.39 11.45
CA LEU A 87 -10.35 0.94 12.66
C LEU A 87 -9.36 0.51 13.76
N ASN A 88 -8.18 0.03 13.38
CA ASN A 88 -7.10 -0.28 14.31
C ASN A 88 -6.18 0.94 14.59
N GLU A 89 -6.47 2.11 14.02
CA GLU A 89 -5.67 3.33 14.16
C GLU A 89 -4.19 3.19 13.73
N ILE A 90 -3.88 2.23 12.87
CA ILE A 90 -2.52 1.91 12.39
C ILE A 90 -2.23 2.48 10.99
N ASN A 91 -3.12 3.29 10.42
CA ASN A 91 -2.93 3.95 9.13
C ASN A 91 -2.06 5.23 9.20
N ASN A 92 -1.02 5.25 10.04
CA ASN A 92 -0.14 6.40 10.21
C ASN A 92 1.06 6.28 9.28
N TYR A 93 0.95 6.86 8.08
CA TYR A 93 1.98 6.79 7.05
C TYR A 93 2.70 8.12 6.84
N SER A 94 3.99 8.01 6.54
CA SER A 94 4.87 9.13 6.18
C SER A 94 5.05 9.24 4.66
N HIS A 95 4.93 8.11 3.97
CA HIS A 95 5.06 8.03 2.52
C HIS A 95 3.96 7.11 1.95
N ILE A 96 3.55 7.39 0.73
CA ILE A 96 2.71 6.52 -0.10
C ILE A 96 3.49 6.20 -1.37
N LEU A 97 3.52 4.93 -1.77
CA LEU A 97 4.08 4.50 -3.04
C LEU A 97 3.01 3.84 -3.89
N THR A 98 2.74 4.35 -5.08
CA THR A 98 1.78 3.73 -6.01
C THR A 98 2.45 3.21 -7.27
N GLY A 99 2.07 2.00 -7.72
CA GLY A 99 2.58 1.37 -8.95
C GLY A 99 1.92 1.90 -10.24
N THR A 100 0.99 2.84 -10.11
CA THR A 100 0.31 3.53 -11.20
C THR A 100 0.63 5.02 -11.10
N THR A 101 0.86 5.68 -12.23
CA THR A 101 1.08 7.13 -12.25
C THR A 101 -0.28 7.81 -12.10
N ILE A 102 -0.54 8.39 -10.93
CA ILE A 102 -1.74 9.20 -10.70
C ILE A 102 -1.35 10.66 -10.92
N HIS A 103 -1.68 11.21 -12.09
CA HIS A 103 -1.62 12.66 -12.29
C HIS A 103 -2.81 13.29 -11.57
N ILE A 104 -2.57 13.85 -10.39
CA ILE A 104 -3.56 14.68 -9.69
C ILE A 104 -3.36 16.12 -10.16
N SER A 105 -3.97 16.49 -11.29
CA SER A 105 -4.17 17.89 -11.66
C SER A 105 -5.64 18.23 -11.48
N ASP A 106 -5.92 19.21 -10.60
CA ASP A 106 -7.18 19.95 -10.43
C ASP A 106 -8.46 19.24 -10.92
N PHE A 107 -8.81 18.15 -10.21
CA PHE A 107 -10.09 17.45 -10.37
C PHE A 107 -10.37 16.80 -11.75
N SER A 108 -9.34 16.45 -12.51
CA SER A 108 -9.47 15.46 -13.60
C SER A 108 -8.25 14.55 -13.71
N ILE A 109 -8.50 13.24 -13.64
CA ILE A 109 -7.46 12.20 -13.66
C ILE A 109 -7.63 11.36 -14.92
N SER A 110 -6.56 11.27 -15.72
CA SER A 110 -6.42 10.26 -16.77
C SER A 110 -5.68 9.05 -16.19
N PRO A 111 -6.24 7.83 -16.26
CA PRO A 111 -5.57 6.63 -15.77
C PRO A 111 -4.41 6.26 -16.71
N ILE A 112 -3.16 6.47 -16.27
CA ILE A 112 -1.97 5.97 -16.96
C ILE A 112 -1.23 5.01 -16.01
N GLY A 113 -1.32 3.71 -16.24
CA GLY A 113 -0.59 2.70 -15.45
C GLY A 113 -1.20 1.31 -15.44
N TYR A 114 -0.60 0.42 -14.63
CA TYR A 114 -1.00 -0.99 -14.45
C TYR A 114 -2.22 -1.15 -13.51
N CYS A 115 -3.26 -0.33 -13.67
CA CYS A 115 -4.50 -0.49 -12.91
C CYS A 115 -5.53 -1.22 -13.77
N ARG A 116 -5.88 -2.44 -13.35
CA ARG A 116 -6.74 -3.32 -14.16
C ARG A 116 -8.23 -3.18 -13.84
N ASP A 117 -8.56 -2.45 -12.79
CA ASP A 117 -9.91 -2.16 -12.33
C ASP A 117 -10.07 -0.65 -12.04
N ALA A 118 -11.16 -0.04 -12.51
CA ALA A 118 -11.40 1.39 -12.35
C ALA A 118 -11.83 1.74 -10.91
N SER A 119 -12.60 0.86 -10.26
CA SER A 119 -13.04 1.07 -8.88
C SER A 119 -11.84 1.06 -7.92
N PHE A 120 -10.83 0.24 -8.19
CA PHE A 120 -9.57 0.23 -7.46
C PHE A 120 -8.86 1.59 -7.52
N LEU A 121 -8.77 2.21 -8.71
CA LEU A 121 -8.11 3.51 -8.84
C LEU A 121 -8.86 4.61 -8.08
N HIS A 122 -10.20 4.60 -8.16
CA HIS A 122 -11.04 5.50 -7.38
C HIS A 122 -10.79 5.34 -5.88
N GLU A 123 -10.64 4.11 -5.41
CA GLU A 123 -10.39 3.85 -4.00
C GLU A 123 -8.97 4.25 -3.56
N VAL A 124 -7.95 4.02 -4.39
CA VAL A 124 -6.59 4.57 -4.12
C VAL A 124 -6.63 6.09 -3.95
N ILE A 125 -7.43 6.80 -4.75
CA ILE A 125 -7.59 8.26 -4.61
C ILE A 125 -8.25 8.62 -3.27
N ASN A 126 -9.28 7.87 -2.85
CA ASN A 126 -9.93 8.08 -1.56
C ASN A 126 -8.95 7.90 -0.40
N ILE A 127 -8.14 6.84 -0.45
CA ILE A 127 -7.08 6.56 0.52
C ILE A 127 -6.07 7.71 0.58
N ILE A 128 -5.58 8.18 -0.57
CA ILE A 128 -4.61 9.28 -0.61
C ILE A 128 -5.20 10.56 -0.02
N LYS A 129 -6.48 10.86 -0.30
CA LYS A 129 -7.16 12.03 0.26
C LYS A 129 -7.29 11.93 1.78
N ASP A 130 -7.71 10.77 2.29
CA ASP A 130 -7.82 10.50 3.73
C ASP A 130 -6.46 10.63 4.44
N LEU A 131 -5.41 10.04 3.87
CA LEU A 131 -4.05 10.14 4.41
C LEU A 131 -3.49 11.56 4.37
N LYS A 132 -3.77 12.35 3.31
CA LYS A 132 -3.39 13.77 3.24
C LYS A 132 -4.12 14.64 4.25
N GLN A 133 -5.38 14.33 4.56
CA GLN A 133 -6.11 15.02 5.63
C GLN A 133 -5.48 14.74 7.00
N LYS A 134 -5.02 13.51 7.22
CA LYS A 134 -4.38 13.08 8.48
C LYS A 134 -2.93 13.57 8.62
N ASN A 135 -2.16 13.54 7.54
CA ASN A 135 -0.78 14.00 7.46
C ASN A 135 -0.58 14.86 6.19
N PRO A 136 -0.73 16.20 6.30
CA PRO A 136 -0.55 17.11 5.16
C PRO A 136 0.86 17.08 4.54
N ASN A 137 1.86 16.60 5.27
CA ASN A 137 3.25 16.50 4.83
C ASN A 137 3.60 15.11 4.26
N ILE A 138 2.62 14.23 4.08
CA ILE A 138 2.85 12.90 3.53
C ILE A 138 3.47 12.99 2.14
N LEU A 139 4.54 12.22 1.91
CA LEU A 139 5.24 12.19 0.64
C LEU A 139 4.57 11.17 -0.29
N PHE A 140 4.37 11.57 -1.55
CA PHE A 140 3.75 10.77 -2.61
C PHE A 140 4.69 10.73 -3.82
#